data_AF-A0A8J2WZP3-F1
#
_entry.id   AF-A0A8J2WZP3-F1
#
_cell.length_a   1.000
_cell.length_b   1.000
_cell.length_c   1.000
_cell.angle_alpha   90.00
_cell.angle_beta   90.00
_cell.angle_gamma   90.00
#
_symmetry.space_group_name_H-M   'P 1'
#
loop_
_entity.id
_entity.type
_entity.pdbx_description
1 polymer ?
#
loop_
_entity_poly.entity_id
_entity_poly.type
_entity_poly.pdbx_seq_one_letter_code
_entity_poly.pdbx_strand_id
1 'polypeptide(L)'
;MRKAIITLATVTRTLAMAARKIDPVYPGTAVARLEAVHQRLAAIPQSELDGPWPDARRALLRAGGLRDLPNARPGQGYTGHAFNDYNHCDLTTMLGDVQDESNADGSVAEISRSNLLGPGIREASLPELGEGGSWSTCTNGCASDPPRDVAHVQFKSKIAFKLVWTPADNYSSFVLVDDDGKLLRKGTPQPPLPAKSQRQMNYRVVQGSKYAVAADGDPAE
;
A
#
# COMPACT_ATOMS: atom_id res chain seq x y z
N MET A 1 8.83 -23.77 -48.80
CA MET A 1 8.67 -24.01 -47.35
C MET A 1 9.45 -22.96 -46.58
N ARG A 2 8.79 -21.96 -45.95
CA ARG A 2 9.43 -20.96 -45.08
C ARG A 2 9.16 -21.34 -43.63
N LYS A 3 10.19 -21.71 -42.87
CA LYS A 3 10.10 -21.98 -41.43
C LYS A 3 10.01 -20.63 -40.69
N ALA A 4 8.94 -20.44 -39.92
CA ALA A 4 8.82 -19.32 -39.00
C ALA A 4 9.80 -19.51 -37.84
N ILE A 5 10.76 -18.60 -37.72
CA ILE A 5 11.63 -18.49 -36.54
C ILE A 5 10.83 -17.72 -35.50
N ILE A 6 10.12 -18.46 -34.64
CA ILE A 6 9.52 -17.89 -33.44
C ILE A 6 10.65 -17.75 -32.41
N THR A 7 11.05 -16.52 -32.14
CA THR A 7 12.10 -16.19 -31.18
C THR A 7 11.73 -16.73 -29.80
N LEU A 8 12.67 -17.42 -29.14
CA LEU A 8 12.50 -18.04 -27.82
C LEU A 8 11.92 -17.05 -26.77
N ALA A 9 12.28 -15.77 -26.87
CA ALA A 9 11.79 -14.69 -26.00
C ALA A 9 10.28 -14.42 -26.09
N THR A 10 9.66 -14.68 -27.25
CA THR A 10 8.22 -14.49 -27.45
C THR A 10 7.45 -15.63 -26.79
N VAL A 11 7.99 -16.85 -26.82
CA VAL A 11 7.37 -18.04 -26.21
C VAL A 11 7.39 -17.94 -24.68
N THR A 12 8.48 -17.46 -24.07
CA THR A 12 8.55 -17.22 -22.60
C THR A 12 7.57 -16.14 -22.13
N ARG A 13 7.38 -15.07 -22.91
CA ARG A 13 6.42 -14.01 -22.56
C ARG A 13 4.96 -14.48 -22.65
N THR A 14 4.67 -15.39 -23.58
CA THR A 14 3.32 -15.96 -23.77
C THR A 14 2.96 -16.98 -22.67
N LEU A 15 3.93 -17.75 -22.17
CA LEU A 15 3.76 -18.66 -21.03
C LEU A 15 3.64 -17.91 -19.68
N ALA A 16 4.35 -16.79 -19.51
CA ALA A 16 4.24 -15.97 -18.30
C ALA A 16 2.88 -15.27 -18.14
N MET A 17 2.21 -14.91 -19.24
CA MET A 17 0.83 -14.38 -19.19
C MET A 17 -0.22 -15.44 -18.80
N ALA A 18 0.09 -16.73 -18.96
CA ALA A 18 -0.89 -17.82 -18.83
C ALA A 18 -1.14 -18.29 -17.37
N ALA A 19 -0.48 -17.74 -16.36
CA ALA A 19 -0.68 -18.12 -14.96
C ALA A 19 -0.62 -16.94 -13.97
N ARG A 20 -0.97 -15.72 -14.40
CA ARG A 20 -1.08 -14.59 -13.49
C ARG A 20 -2.22 -14.85 -12.50
N LYS A 21 -1.93 -14.87 -11.20
CA LYS A 21 -2.96 -15.00 -10.16
C LYS A 21 -3.78 -13.71 -10.14
N ILE A 22 -5.06 -13.81 -10.50
CA ILE A 22 -6.00 -12.69 -10.52
C ILE A 22 -6.92 -12.79 -9.30
N ASP A 23 -7.09 -11.68 -8.59
CA ASP A 23 -8.14 -11.57 -7.57
C ASP A 23 -9.47 -11.26 -8.28
N PRO A 24 -10.53 -12.08 -8.07
CA PRO A 24 -11.79 -11.91 -8.80
C PRO A 24 -12.59 -10.67 -8.39
N VAL A 25 -12.35 -10.13 -7.19
CA VAL A 25 -13.03 -8.93 -6.67
C VAL A 25 -12.24 -7.67 -7.08
N TYR A 26 -10.92 -7.75 -6.99
CA TYR A 26 -10.00 -6.67 -7.29
C TYR A 26 -8.98 -7.08 -8.36
N PRO A 27 -9.39 -7.14 -9.64
CA PRO A 27 -8.58 -7.71 -10.72
C PRO A 27 -7.30 -6.91 -11.03
N GLY A 28 -7.19 -5.67 -10.56
CA GLY A 28 -5.97 -4.87 -10.66
C GLY A 28 -4.92 -5.21 -9.62
N THR A 29 -5.19 -6.13 -8.68
CA THR A 29 -4.24 -6.54 -7.64
C THR A 29 -3.06 -7.34 -8.22
N ALA A 30 -1.84 -6.93 -7.91
CA ALA A 30 -0.65 -7.77 -8.11
C ALA A 30 -0.53 -8.81 -7.01
N VAL A 31 -1.27 -9.92 -7.12
CA VAL A 31 -1.43 -10.89 -6.02
C VAL A 31 -0.10 -11.49 -5.55
N ALA A 32 0.79 -11.88 -6.46
CA ALA A 32 2.12 -12.40 -6.07
C ALA A 32 2.97 -11.34 -5.33
N ARG A 33 2.82 -10.07 -5.72
CA ARG A 33 3.49 -8.94 -5.06
C ARG A 33 2.91 -8.69 -3.67
N LEU A 34 1.60 -8.76 -3.51
CA LEU A 34 0.91 -8.68 -2.22
C LEU A 34 1.40 -9.76 -1.25
N GLU A 35 1.46 -11.02 -1.70
CA GLU A 35 1.95 -12.14 -0.90
C GLU A 35 3.42 -11.94 -0.48
N ALA A 36 4.27 -11.44 -1.38
CA ALA A 36 5.65 -11.10 -1.07
C ALA A 36 5.75 -9.97 -0.03
N VAL A 37 4.88 -8.96 -0.10
CA VAL A 37 4.80 -7.91 0.94
C VAL A 37 4.44 -8.52 2.29
N HIS A 38 3.44 -9.39 2.37
CA HIS A 38 3.05 -10.04 3.62
C HIS A 38 4.19 -10.86 4.24
N GLN A 39 4.92 -11.62 3.41
CA GLN A 39 6.11 -12.35 3.85
C GLN A 39 7.20 -11.42 4.40
N ARG A 40 7.49 -10.31 3.69
CA ARG A 40 8.48 -9.33 4.14
C ARG A 40 8.06 -8.62 5.42
N LEU A 41 6.78 -8.25 5.54
CA LEU A 41 6.22 -7.65 6.75
C LEU A 41 6.35 -8.59 7.96
N ALA A 42 6.03 -9.87 7.80
CA ALA A 42 6.18 -10.86 8.86
C ALA A 42 7.65 -11.01 9.30
N ALA A 43 8.60 -10.83 8.38
CA ALA A 43 10.02 -10.92 8.64
C ALA A 43 10.65 -9.67 9.27
N ILE A 44 9.93 -8.53 9.40
CA ILE A 44 10.49 -7.33 10.05
C ILE A 44 10.74 -7.63 11.54
N PRO A 45 11.97 -7.48 12.06
CA PRO A 45 12.23 -7.59 13.50
C PRO A 45 11.37 -6.61 14.29
N GLN A 46 10.80 -7.04 15.41
CA GLN A 46 9.97 -6.16 16.23
C GLN A 46 10.73 -4.92 16.71
N SER A 47 12.03 -5.05 16.97
CA SER A 47 12.92 -3.94 17.33
C SER A 47 13.03 -2.86 16.25
N GLU A 48 12.79 -3.18 14.97
CA GLU A 48 12.71 -2.15 13.90
C GLU A 48 11.38 -1.39 13.96
N LEU A 49 10.27 -2.04 14.33
CA LEU A 49 8.95 -1.40 14.43
C LEU A 49 8.80 -0.55 15.69
N ASP A 50 9.47 -0.96 16.78
CA ASP A 50 9.49 -0.24 18.06
C ASP A 50 10.68 0.73 18.18
N GLY A 51 11.52 0.79 17.15
CA GLY A 51 12.66 1.70 17.05
C GLY A 51 12.25 3.13 16.67
N PRO A 52 13.22 4.00 16.34
CA PRO A 52 12.93 5.35 15.84
C PRO A 52 11.98 5.32 14.64
N TRP A 53 10.94 6.14 14.65
CA TRP A 53 9.94 6.17 13.58
C TRP A 53 10.51 6.27 12.15
N PRO A 54 11.53 7.11 11.86
CA PRO A 54 12.13 7.13 10.53
C PRO A 54 12.68 5.77 10.06
N ASP A 55 13.19 4.95 10.97
CA ASP A 55 13.68 3.60 10.69
C ASP A 55 12.52 2.62 10.49
N ALA A 56 11.52 2.65 11.38
CA ALA A 56 10.31 1.85 11.25
C ALA A 56 9.62 2.11 9.90
N ARG A 57 9.45 3.37 9.52
CA ARG A 57 8.90 3.77 8.21
C ARG A 57 9.71 3.22 7.05
N ARG A 58 11.05 3.29 7.10
CA ARG A 58 11.92 2.70 6.06
C ARG A 58 11.76 1.19 5.97
N ALA A 59 11.60 0.50 7.10
CA ALA A 59 11.31 -0.93 7.12
C ALA A 59 9.97 -1.24 6.45
N LEU A 60 8.93 -0.45 6.70
CA LEU A 60 7.61 -0.58 6.06
C LEU A 60 7.68 -0.35 4.54
N LEU A 61 8.39 0.69 4.08
CA LEU A 61 8.60 0.94 2.64
C LEU A 61 9.32 -0.24 1.97
N ARG A 62 10.44 -0.69 2.57
CA ARG A 62 11.24 -1.82 2.05
C ARG A 62 10.40 -3.11 1.98
N ALA A 63 9.63 -3.41 3.02
CA ALA A 63 8.75 -4.57 3.03
C ALA A 63 7.63 -4.44 2.00
N GLY A 64 7.11 -3.23 1.82
CA GLY A 64 6.11 -2.89 0.83
C GLY A 64 6.59 -2.86 -0.62
N GLY A 65 7.89 -2.99 -0.86
CA GLY A 65 8.47 -2.89 -2.20
C GLY A 65 8.54 -1.47 -2.73
N LEU A 66 8.79 -0.50 -1.85
CA LEU A 66 9.01 0.91 -2.16
C LEU A 66 10.43 1.34 -1.78
N ARG A 67 11.04 2.18 -2.63
CA ARG A 67 12.25 2.94 -2.33
C ARG A 67 11.93 4.08 -1.37
N ASP A 68 12.88 4.42 -0.50
CA ASP A 68 12.81 5.65 0.30
C ASP A 68 13.37 6.80 -0.52
N LEU A 69 12.47 7.60 -1.11
CA LEU A 69 12.76 8.75 -1.97
C LEU A 69 12.16 10.01 -1.35
N PRO A 70 12.61 10.44 -0.15
CA PRO A 70 12.01 11.55 0.58
C PRO A 70 12.32 12.92 -0.02
N ASN A 71 13.18 12.99 -1.03
CA ASN A 71 13.57 14.23 -1.69
C ASN A 71 13.18 14.26 -3.18
N ALA A 72 12.51 13.21 -3.67
CA ALA A 72 12.01 13.21 -5.05
C ALA A 72 10.86 14.23 -5.19
N ARG A 73 10.66 14.71 -6.42
CA ARG A 73 9.56 15.65 -6.71
C ARG A 73 8.23 14.91 -6.72
N PRO A 74 7.11 15.57 -6.38
CA PRO A 74 5.78 15.02 -6.60
C PRO A 74 5.62 14.53 -8.05
N GLY A 75 5.06 13.33 -8.23
CA GLY A 75 4.95 12.66 -9.54
C GLY A 75 6.22 11.94 -10.03
N GLN A 76 7.35 12.08 -9.35
CA GLN A 76 8.64 11.42 -9.67
C GLN A 76 9.06 10.40 -8.61
N GLY A 77 8.08 9.72 -8.00
CA GLY A 77 8.34 8.68 -6.99
C GLY A 77 8.57 9.22 -5.58
N TYR A 78 8.13 10.44 -5.27
CA TYR A 78 8.17 10.99 -3.91
C TYR A 78 7.42 10.10 -2.91
N THR A 79 8.17 9.38 -2.06
CA THR A 79 7.59 8.54 -0.99
C THR A 79 7.64 9.20 0.38
N GLY A 80 8.16 10.44 0.51
CA GLY A 80 8.37 11.11 1.80
C GLY A 80 7.12 11.25 2.68
N HIS A 81 5.94 11.32 2.08
CA HIS A 81 4.66 11.41 2.78
C HIS A 81 4.06 10.03 3.16
N ALA A 82 4.53 8.95 2.55
CA ALA A 82 4.06 7.59 2.83
C ALA A 82 4.17 7.31 4.33
N PHE A 83 3.03 6.99 4.96
CA PHE A 83 2.86 6.73 6.39
C PHE A 83 3.18 7.90 7.33
N ASN A 84 3.60 9.06 6.81
CA ASN A 84 3.97 10.25 7.59
C ASN A 84 2.83 11.27 7.73
N ASP A 85 1.78 11.13 6.93
CA ASP A 85 0.55 11.91 7.05
C ASP A 85 -0.66 10.99 7.30
N TYR A 86 -1.85 11.58 7.42
CA TYR A 86 -3.06 10.82 7.72
C TYR A 86 -3.61 10.02 6.54
N ASN A 87 -3.25 10.40 5.31
CA ASN A 87 -3.96 10.01 4.10
C ASN A 87 -3.21 8.95 3.31
N HIS A 88 -1.88 8.97 3.25
CA HIS A 88 -1.10 8.04 2.44
C HIS A 88 -0.66 6.82 3.27
N CYS A 89 -1.66 6.09 3.76
CA CYS A 89 -1.47 5.00 4.72
C CYS A 89 -1.78 3.62 4.16
N ASP A 90 -2.28 3.54 2.93
CA ASP A 90 -2.55 2.29 2.23
C ASP A 90 -1.36 1.90 1.36
N LEU A 91 -0.71 0.78 1.67
CA LEU A 91 0.21 0.18 0.74
C LEU A 91 -0.56 -0.69 -0.26
N THR A 92 -0.69 -0.21 -1.48
CA THR A 92 -1.35 -0.90 -2.59
C THR A 92 -0.34 -1.61 -3.47
N THR A 93 -0.65 -2.84 -3.90
CA THR A 93 0.15 -3.61 -4.86
C THR A 93 -0.67 -3.88 -6.11
N MET A 94 -0.31 -3.25 -7.22
CA MET A 94 -1.14 -3.23 -8.42
C MET A 94 -0.41 -3.79 -9.63
N LEU A 95 -1.16 -4.37 -10.55
CA LEU A 95 -0.66 -4.88 -11.82
C LEU A 95 -0.11 -3.72 -12.67
N GLY A 96 0.88 -4.03 -13.51
CA GLY A 96 1.47 -3.05 -14.41
C GLY A 96 0.46 -2.46 -15.40
N ASP A 97 -0.64 -3.17 -15.66
CA ASP A 97 -1.67 -2.78 -16.63
C ASP A 97 -2.57 -1.65 -16.08
N VAL A 98 -2.69 -1.56 -14.76
CA VAL A 98 -3.54 -0.55 -14.09
C VAL A 98 -2.73 0.56 -13.42
N GLN A 99 -1.40 0.49 -13.43
CA GLN A 99 -0.56 1.47 -12.71
C GLN A 99 -0.66 2.90 -13.27
N ASP A 100 -1.09 3.06 -14.52
CA ASP A 100 -1.33 4.37 -15.16
C ASP A 100 -2.79 4.85 -15.05
N GLU A 101 -3.66 4.08 -14.38
CA GLU A 101 -5.04 4.50 -14.13
C GLU A 101 -5.05 5.83 -13.37
N SER A 102 -6.08 6.63 -13.63
CA SER A 102 -6.22 7.98 -13.07
C SER A 102 -7.64 8.24 -12.59
N ASN A 103 -7.80 9.16 -11.64
CA ASN A 103 -9.12 9.59 -11.16
C ASN A 103 -9.83 10.59 -12.11
N ALA A 104 -9.62 10.49 -13.43
CA ALA A 104 -10.10 11.48 -14.40
C ALA A 104 -11.63 11.63 -14.41
N ASP A 105 -12.34 10.54 -14.13
CA ASP A 105 -13.80 10.50 -14.01
C ASP A 105 -14.33 11.07 -12.67
N GLY A 106 -13.45 11.30 -11.69
CA GLY A 106 -13.81 11.76 -10.35
C GLY A 106 -14.47 10.69 -9.48
N SER A 107 -14.24 9.41 -9.78
CA SER A 107 -14.79 8.26 -9.05
C SER A 107 -14.32 8.20 -7.58
N VAL A 108 -13.12 8.70 -7.29
CA VAL A 108 -12.59 8.90 -5.94
C VAL A 108 -12.81 10.35 -5.52
N ALA A 109 -13.64 10.54 -4.49
CA ALA A 109 -13.90 11.87 -3.93
C ALA A 109 -12.61 12.47 -3.34
N GLU A 110 -12.48 13.79 -3.41
CA GLU A 110 -11.35 14.55 -2.82
C GLU A 110 -9.96 14.28 -3.41
N ILE A 111 -9.86 13.43 -4.44
CA ILE A 111 -8.61 13.15 -5.16
C ILE A 111 -8.58 13.91 -6.48
N SER A 112 -7.41 14.47 -6.81
CA SER A 112 -7.21 15.20 -8.06
C SER A 112 -7.54 14.33 -9.27
N ARG A 113 -8.33 14.89 -10.19
CA ARG A 113 -8.69 14.24 -11.47
C ARG A 113 -7.50 14.10 -12.43
N SER A 114 -6.43 14.83 -12.17
CA SER A 114 -5.20 14.82 -12.99
C SER A 114 -4.05 14.08 -12.31
N ASN A 115 -4.34 13.20 -11.34
CA ASN A 115 -3.32 12.48 -10.59
C ASN A 115 -2.68 11.38 -11.46
N LEU A 116 -1.56 11.70 -12.10
CA LEU A 116 -0.77 10.75 -12.91
C LEU A 116 0.27 10.06 -12.04
N LEU A 117 -0.12 8.95 -11.41
CA LEU A 117 0.73 8.21 -10.46
C LEU A 117 1.73 7.27 -11.14
N GLY A 118 1.43 6.77 -12.34
CA GLY A 118 2.18 5.71 -13.01
C GLY A 118 3.70 5.90 -13.10
N PRO A 119 4.23 7.07 -13.52
CA PRO A 119 5.67 7.30 -13.54
C PRO A 119 6.31 7.20 -12.14
N GLY A 120 5.64 7.77 -11.13
CA GLY A 120 6.12 7.72 -9.75
C GLY A 120 6.08 6.32 -9.15
N ILE A 121 5.03 5.54 -9.47
CA ILE A 121 4.91 4.14 -9.05
C ILE A 121 6.08 3.32 -9.60
N ARG A 122 6.38 3.45 -10.90
CA ARG A 122 7.50 2.71 -11.52
C ARG A 122 8.85 3.08 -10.92
N GLU A 123 9.08 4.37 -10.70
CA GLU A 123 10.36 4.86 -10.16
C GLU A 123 10.57 4.39 -8.71
N ALA A 124 9.53 4.47 -7.88
CA ALA A 124 9.63 4.10 -6.48
C ALA A 124 9.54 2.59 -6.23
N SER A 125 8.98 1.80 -7.15
CA SER A 125 8.80 0.36 -6.94
C SER A 125 10.13 -0.40 -6.96
N LEU A 126 10.30 -1.31 -6.01
CA LEU A 126 11.38 -2.28 -5.99
C LEU A 126 11.01 -3.45 -6.92
N PRO A 127 11.80 -3.74 -7.97
CA PRO A 127 11.47 -4.77 -8.96
C PRO A 127 11.55 -6.18 -8.38
N GLU A 128 12.33 -6.42 -7.31
CA GLU A 128 12.50 -7.76 -6.76
C GLU A 128 11.26 -8.34 -6.03
N LEU A 129 10.19 -7.56 -5.85
CA LEU A 129 8.90 -8.06 -5.33
C LEU A 129 7.99 -8.67 -6.41
N GLY A 130 8.43 -8.69 -7.67
CA GLY A 130 7.67 -9.24 -8.79
C GLY A 130 6.96 -8.17 -9.61
N GLU A 131 6.11 -8.64 -10.53
CA GLU A 131 5.44 -7.82 -11.53
C GLU A 131 4.55 -6.72 -10.92
N GLY A 132 4.40 -5.62 -11.66
CA GLY A 132 3.54 -4.50 -11.26
C GLY A 132 4.29 -3.47 -10.42
N GLY A 133 3.54 -2.77 -9.57
CA GLY A 133 4.08 -1.71 -8.73
C GLY A 133 3.55 -1.78 -7.30
N SER A 134 4.22 -1.05 -6.42
CA SER A 134 3.74 -0.73 -5.08
C SER A 134 3.55 0.79 -4.96
N TRP A 135 2.59 1.24 -4.15
CA TRP A 135 2.39 2.65 -3.87
C TRP A 135 1.69 2.89 -2.54
N SER A 136 2.00 4.00 -1.87
CA SER A 136 1.24 4.48 -0.71
C SER A 136 0.05 5.33 -1.20
N THR A 137 -1.12 4.73 -1.32
CA THR A 137 -2.33 5.38 -1.83
C THR A 137 -3.11 6.10 -0.72
N CYS A 138 -3.99 7.00 -1.14
CA CYS A 138 -4.84 7.77 -0.24
C CYS A 138 -5.94 6.89 0.39
N THR A 139 -6.16 7.00 1.70
CA THR A 139 -7.14 6.23 2.49
C THR A 139 -8.51 6.92 2.60
N ASN A 140 -8.70 8.12 2.07
CA ASN A 140 -10.01 8.78 2.09
C ASN A 140 -11.08 7.92 1.39
N GLY A 141 -12.21 7.69 2.07
CA GLY A 141 -13.28 6.81 1.59
C GLY A 141 -13.17 5.34 2.01
N CYS A 142 -12.08 4.94 2.68
CA CYS A 142 -11.87 3.54 3.07
C CYS A 142 -12.86 3.00 4.11
N ALA A 143 -13.50 3.86 4.92
CA ALA A 143 -14.46 3.43 5.94
C ALA A 143 -15.83 3.00 5.40
N SER A 144 -16.07 3.19 4.10
CA SER A 144 -17.28 2.66 3.44
C SER A 144 -17.15 1.17 3.12
N ASP A 145 -18.29 0.51 2.91
CA ASP A 145 -18.36 -0.89 2.50
C ASP A 145 -19.18 -1.02 1.19
N PRO A 146 -18.56 -1.39 0.05
CA PRO A 146 -17.12 -1.61 -0.13
C PRO A 146 -16.30 -0.31 -0.02
N PRO A 147 -14.99 -0.38 0.29
CA PRO A 147 -14.12 0.79 0.36
C PRO A 147 -14.11 1.60 -0.95
N ARG A 148 -14.08 2.93 -0.82
CA ARG A 148 -14.11 3.88 -1.94
C ARG A 148 -12.84 4.71 -2.09
N ASP A 149 -11.75 4.21 -1.53
CA ASP A 149 -10.44 4.85 -1.59
C ASP A 149 -9.72 4.61 -2.94
N VAL A 150 -8.53 5.18 -3.09
CA VAL A 150 -7.75 5.12 -4.33
C VAL A 150 -7.39 3.68 -4.72
N ALA A 151 -7.02 2.84 -3.76
CA ALA A 151 -6.62 1.46 -4.04
C ALA A 151 -7.76 0.68 -4.71
N HIS A 152 -8.94 0.74 -4.10
CA HIS A 152 -10.09 -0.06 -4.49
C HIS A 152 -10.80 0.49 -5.73
N VAL A 153 -10.87 1.82 -5.87
CA VAL A 153 -11.63 2.46 -6.95
C VAL A 153 -10.79 2.72 -8.19
N GLN A 154 -9.63 3.35 -8.04
CA GLN A 154 -8.78 3.73 -9.19
C GLN A 154 -8.01 2.52 -9.72
N PHE A 155 -7.35 1.78 -8.83
CA PHE A 155 -6.51 0.65 -9.25
C PHE A 155 -7.24 -0.70 -9.27
N LYS A 156 -8.48 -0.77 -8.79
CA LYS A 156 -9.21 -2.03 -8.59
C LYS A 156 -8.33 -3.06 -7.89
N SER A 157 -7.59 -2.63 -6.86
CA SER A 157 -6.57 -3.41 -6.18
C SER A 157 -6.88 -3.48 -4.70
N LYS A 158 -6.58 -4.64 -4.10
CA LYS A 158 -6.46 -4.76 -2.65
C LYS A 158 -5.28 -3.95 -2.13
N ILE A 159 -5.36 -3.56 -0.87
CA ILE A 159 -4.20 -3.10 -0.12
C ILE A 159 -3.44 -4.32 0.43
N ALA A 160 -2.11 -4.27 0.37
CA ALA A 160 -1.28 -5.25 1.05
C ALA A 160 -1.29 -4.97 2.57
N PHE A 161 -1.27 -3.71 2.98
CA PHE A 161 -1.59 -3.32 4.34
C PHE A 161 -2.03 -1.86 4.44
N LYS A 162 -2.77 -1.53 5.49
CA LYS A 162 -3.04 -0.17 5.97
C LYS A 162 -2.33 0.07 7.29
N LEU A 163 -1.68 1.21 7.45
CA LEU A 163 -1.20 1.68 8.76
C LEU A 163 -2.30 2.47 9.48
N VAL A 164 -2.62 2.06 10.71
CA VAL A 164 -3.60 2.72 11.56
C VAL A 164 -2.98 3.03 12.92
N TRP A 165 -2.96 4.30 13.33
CA TRP A 165 -2.51 4.73 14.65
C TRP A 165 -3.57 4.43 15.72
N THR A 166 -3.14 3.96 16.90
CA THR A 166 -4.04 3.43 17.93
C THR A 166 -4.50 4.49 18.93
N PRO A 167 -5.82 4.69 19.17
CA PRO A 167 -6.28 5.67 20.14
C PRO A 167 -5.97 5.30 21.60
N ALA A 168 -5.88 4.00 21.92
CA ALA A 168 -5.74 3.47 23.28
C ALA A 168 -4.53 4.01 24.04
N ASP A 169 -3.42 4.25 23.34
CA ASP A 169 -2.16 4.71 23.90
C ASP A 169 -1.84 6.15 23.48
N ASN A 170 -2.87 6.98 23.30
CA ASN A 170 -2.70 8.37 22.87
C ASN A 170 -1.98 8.49 21.51
N TYR A 171 -2.25 7.54 20.63
CA TYR A 171 -1.71 7.45 19.27
C TYR A 171 -0.22 7.16 19.21
N SER A 172 0.43 6.65 20.27
CA SER A 172 1.87 6.32 20.23
C SER A 172 2.22 5.02 19.52
N SER A 173 1.25 4.12 19.31
CA SER A 173 1.43 2.88 18.59
C SER A 173 0.62 2.85 17.29
N PHE A 174 0.98 1.94 16.41
CA PHE A 174 0.23 1.64 15.20
C PHE A 174 0.00 0.15 15.04
N VAL A 175 -1.04 -0.18 14.29
CA VAL A 175 -1.28 -1.51 13.75
C VAL A 175 -1.16 -1.47 12.23
N LEU A 176 -0.74 -2.58 11.65
CA LEU A 176 -0.85 -2.86 10.22
C LEU A 176 -1.97 -3.88 10.05
N VAL A 177 -2.96 -3.56 9.24
CA VAL A 177 -4.07 -4.46 8.91
C VAL A 177 -4.09 -4.76 7.42
N ASP A 178 -4.55 -5.95 7.03
CA ASP A 178 -4.77 -6.28 5.62
C ASP A 178 -6.07 -5.67 5.06
N ASP A 179 -6.38 -5.99 3.80
CA ASP A 179 -7.59 -5.55 3.10
C ASP A 179 -8.88 -5.95 3.82
N ASP A 180 -8.89 -7.06 4.56
CA ASP A 180 -10.04 -7.53 5.32
C ASP A 180 -10.10 -6.95 6.75
N GLY A 181 -9.15 -6.08 7.11
CA GLY A 181 -9.04 -5.48 8.44
C GLY A 181 -8.36 -6.38 9.46
N LYS A 182 -7.79 -7.52 9.06
CA LYS A 182 -7.11 -8.44 9.96
C LYS A 182 -5.73 -7.89 10.35
N LEU A 183 -5.42 -7.96 11.63
CA LEU A 183 -4.11 -7.58 12.17
C LEU A 183 -2.98 -8.42 11.53
N LEU A 184 -1.99 -7.73 10.98
CA LEU A 184 -0.75 -8.30 10.46
C LEU A 184 0.41 -8.10 11.44
N ARG A 185 0.61 -6.85 11.90
CA ARG A 185 1.71 -6.45 12.81
C ARG A 185 1.29 -5.23 13.64
N LYS A 186 2.04 -4.95 14.69
CA LYS A 186 1.94 -3.71 15.49
C LYS A 186 3.33 -3.18 15.81
N GLY A 187 3.42 -1.90 16.12
CA GLY A 187 4.64 -1.26 16.59
C GLY A 187 4.36 -0.08 17.52
N THR A 188 5.29 0.15 18.45
CA THR A 188 5.29 1.31 19.36
C THR A 188 6.55 2.12 19.10
N PRO A 189 6.61 2.86 17.97
CA PRO A 189 7.83 3.52 17.54
C PRO A 189 8.24 4.66 18.48
N GLN A 190 9.53 4.96 18.49
CA GLN A 190 10.11 6.08 19.21
C GLN A 190 10.08 7.37 18.36
N PRO A 191 10.09 8.56 18.99
CA PRO A 191 10.18 9.83 18.30
C PRO A 191 11.38 9.94 17.34
N PRO A 192 11.33 10.84 16.32
CA PRO A 192 10.25 11.80 16.04
C PRO A 192 9.06 11.14 15.31
N LEU A 193 7.91 11.13 15.98
CA LEU A 193 6.66 10.60 15.41
C LEU A 193 6.03 11.63 14.46
N PRO A 194 5.14 11.22 13.53
CA PRO A 194 4.27 12.14 12.83
C PRO A 194 3.50 13.02 13.81
N ALA A 195 3.16 14.23 13.36
CA ALA A 195 2.40 15.18 14.18
C ALA A 195 1.15 14.50 14.74
N LYS A 196 0.84 14.73 16.03
CA LYS A 196 -0.25 14.02 16.71
C LYS A 196 -1.60 14.19 16.00
N SER A 197 -1.85 15.36 15.42
CA SER A 197 -3.06 15.63 14.63
C SER A 197 -3.20 14.74 13.38
N GLN A 198 -2.08 14.38 12.74
CA GLN A 198 -2.06 13.46 11.59
C GLN A 198 -2.41 12.04 12.04
N ARG A 199 -1.83 11.58 13.15
CA ARG A 199 -2.13 10.26 13.73
C ARG A 199 -3.59 10.14 14.18
N GLN A 200 -4.12 11.20 14.79
CA GLN A 200 -5.53 11.28 15.16
C GLN A 200 -6.46 11.23 13.94
N MET A 201 -6.12 11.97 12.89
CA MET A 201 -6.92 11.99 11.67
C MET A 201 -6.86 10.64 10.94
N ASN A 202 -5.70 9.98 10.91
CA ASN A 202 -5.54 8.64 10.33
C ASN A 202 -6.54 7.65 10.95
N TYR A 203 -6.61 7.59 12.29
CA TYR A 203 -7.60 6.76 12.97
C TYR A 203 -9.03 7.22 12.68
N ARG A 204 -9.31 8.53 12.69
CA ARG A 204 -10.64 9.07 12.42
C ARG A 204 -11.19 8.64 11.05
N VAL A 205 -10.33 8.56 10.03
CA VAL A 205 -10.74 8.16 8.67
C VAL A 205 -11.19 6.70 8.61
N VAL A 206 -10.67 5.82 9.48
CA VAL A 206 -11.04 4.40 9.53
C VAL A 206 -12.10 4.08 10.60
N GLN A 207 -12.39 5.01 11.50
CA GLN A 207 -13.25 4.78 12.66
C GLN A 207 -14.61 4.20 12.26
N GLY A 208 -15.03 3.13 12.94
CA GLY A 208 -16.29 2.44 12.66
C GLY A 208 -16.26 1.50 11.45
N SER A 209 -15.11 1.31 10.81
CA SER A 209 -14.92 0.35 9.71
C SER A 209 -14.15 -0.89 10.15
N LYS A 210 -14.07 -1.90 9.26
CA LYS A 210 -13.25 -3.11 9.47
C LYS A 210 -11.78 -2.81 9.79
N TYR A 211 -11.24 -1.68 9.31
CA TYR A 211 -9.84 -1.31 9.52
C TYR A 211 -9.56 -0.75 10.92
N ALA A 212 -10.58 -0.32 11.67
CA ALA A 212 -10.41 0.21 13.03
C ALA A 212 -10.33 -0.88 14.10
N VAL A 213 -10.89 -2.06 13.86
CA VAL A 213 -11.09 -3.11 14.88
C VAL A 213 -9.80 -3.46 15.63
N ALA A 214 -8.70 -3.71 14.91
CA ALA A 214 -7.43 -4.02 15.54
C ALA A 214 -6.79 -2.84 16.28
N ALA A 215 -7.12 -1.60 15.89
CA ALA A 215 -6.60 -0.38 16.52
C ALA A 215 -7.39 0.01 17.78
N ASP A 216 -8.68 -0.32 17.83
CA ASP A 216 -9.56 -0.12 18.99
C ASP A 216 -9.10 -0.95 20.20
N GLY A 217 -8.36 -2.04 19.94
CA GLY A 217 -8.00 -3.05 20.92
C GLY A 217 -9.14 -4.05 21.09
N ASP A 218 -8.84 -5.24 21.62
CA ASP A 218 -9.91 -6.10 22.11
C ASP A 218 -10.64 -5.37 23.24
N PRO A 219 -11.98 -5.39 23.30
CA PRO A 219 -12.72 -4.96 24.48
C PRO A 219 -12.54 -6.00 25.61
N ALA A 220 -11.30 -6.23 26.07
CA ALA A 220 -10.91 -6.92 27.30
C ALA A 220 -9.38 -7.06 27.38
N GLU A 221 -8.72 -6.09 28.03
CA GLU A 221 -7.69 -6.37 29.05
C GLU A 221 -8.04 -5.56 30.31
#